data_AF-B8ABC4-F1
#
_entry.id   AF-B8ABC4-F1
#
_cell.length_a   1.000
_cell.length_b   1.000
_cell.length_c   1.000
_cell.angle_alpha   90.00
_cell.angle_beta   90.00
_cell.angle_gamma   90.00
#
_symmetry.space_group_name_H-M   'P 1'
#
loop_
_entity.id
_entity.type
_entity.pdbx_description
1 polymer ?
#
loop_
_entity_poly.entity_id
_entity_poly.type
_entity_poly.pdbx_seq_one_letter_code
_entity_poly.pdbx_strand_id
1 'polypeptide(L)'
;MAAASPPAEAKGDRLMAQARRELTGFWSCLLPASATYSYAAGFFEEAAKAYRLAKNSREKSRVGTSRIWHMGRDCRLAAAVVLWESAECHMRDFDPDDEQTARTIESDLKRSVRMLVLENQPQLAASACEELARMYVARRRWTEAREWYERAAGYYADTGEPYCIQLCRPRALQEAVSAAVHEA
;
A
#
# COMPACT_ATOMS: atom_id res chain seq x y z
N MET A 1 -10.61 -8.57 24.06
CA MET A 1 -9.75 -9.73 23.76
C MET A 1 -9.15 -9.50 22.38
N ALA A 2 -7.86 -9.16 22.29
CA ALA A 2 -7.20 -8.93 21.01
C ALA A 2 -7.18 -10.25 20.22
N ALA A 3 -7.85 -10.27 19.07
CA ALA A 3 -7.78 -11.40 18.16
C ALA A 3 -6.31 -11.53 17.72
N ALA A 4 -5.66 -12.63 18.08
CA ALA A 4 -4.31 -12.90 17.61
C ALA A 4 -4.33 -12.92 16.07
N SER A 5 -3.49 -12.10 15.45
CA SER A 5 -3.31 -12.08 13.99
C SER A 5 -3.09 -13.52 13.50
N PRO A 6 -3.70 -13.93 12.38
CA PRO A 6 -3.54 -15.27 11.85
C PRO A 6 -2.05 -15.56 11.63
N PRO A 7 -1.63 -16.83 11.79
CA PRO A 7 -0.20 -17.20 11.80
C PRO A 7 0.56 -16.80 10.53
N ALA A 8 -0.15 -16.65 9.40
CA ALA A 8 0.40 -16.17 8.15
C ALA A 8 0.70 -14.65 8.16
N GLU A 9 -0.17 -13.81 8.73
CA GLU A 9 0.09 -12.36 8.87
C GLU A 9 1.27 -12.10 9.79
N ALA A 10 1.31 -12.78 10.95
CA ALA A 10 2.42 -12.65 11.88
C ALA A 10 3.77 -13.09 11.28
N LYS A 11 3.76 -14.09 10.37
CA LYS A 11 4.95 -14.47 9.61
C LYS A 11 5.33 -13.38 8.60
N GLY A 12 4.36 -12.83 7.88
CA GLY A 12 4.56 -11.70 6.96
C GLY A 12 5.17 -10.49 7.66
N ASP A 13 4.64 -10.11 8.83
CA ASP A 13 5.11 -8.95 9.60
C ASP A 13 6.56 -9.09 10.07
N ARG A 14 6.95 -10.30 10.49
CA ARG A 14 8.35 -10.58 10.88
C ARG A 14 9.30 -10.42 9.69
N LEU A 15 8.92 -10.94 8.53
CA LEU A 15 9.70 -10.84 7.30
C LEU A 15 9.75 -9.39 6.79
N MET A 16 8.65 -8.64 6.88
CA MET A 16 8.62 -7.22 6.57
C MET A 16 9.49 -6.39 7.51
N ALA A 17 9.45 -6.67 8.82
CA ALA A 17 10.32 -5.99 9.78
C ALA A 17 11.80 -6.24 9.46
N GLN A 18 12.15 -7.47 9.05
CA GLN A 18 13.50 -7.80 8.61
C GLN A 18 13.86 -7.07 7.30
N ALA A 19 12.99 -7.09 6.29
CA ALA A 19 13.21 -6.38 5.03
C ALA A 19 13.38 -4.87 5.23
N ARG A 20 12.55 -4.25 6.09
CA ARG A 20 12.67 -2.82 6.44
C ARG A 20 14.01 -2.52 7.12
N ARG A 21 14.47 -3.38 8.02
CA ARG A 21 15.80 -3.24 8.66
C ARG A 21 16.93 -3.30 7.63
N GLU A 22 16.84 -4.15 6.62
CA GLU A 22 17.85 -4.17 5.54
C GLU A 22 17.81 -2.88 4.70
N LEU A 23 16.63 -2.32 4.47
CA LEU A 23 16.46 -1.08 3.72
C LEU A 23 16.85 0.20 4.47
N THR A 24 16.90 0.16 5.80
CA THR A 24 17.26 1.32 6.65
C THR A 24 18.49 1.08 7.51
N GLY A 25 19.12 -0.09 7.36
CA GLY A 25 20.23 -0.54 8.18
C GLY A 25 21.58 -0.03 7.68
N PHE A 26 22.65 -0.47 8.32
CA PHE A 26 24.02 -0.05 8.03
C PHE A 26 24.40 -0.19 6.55
N TRP A 27 23.95 -1.26 5.89
CA TRP A 27 24.21 -1.50 4.47
C TRP A 27 23.52 -0.49 3.54
N SER A 28 22.40 0.11 3.96
CA SER A 28 21.69 1.14 3.20
C SER A 28 22.46 2.46 3.08
N CYS A 29 23.39 2.72 3.99
CA CYS A 29 24.26 3.89 3.98
C CYS A 29 25.49 3.70 3.07
N LEU A 30 25.87 2.45 2.80
CA LEU A 30 27.12 2.09 2.10
C LEU A 30 26.89 1.59 0.67
N LEU A 31 25.70 1.07 0.37
CA LEU A 31 25.39 0.47 -0.91
C LEU A 31 24.39 1.31 -1.71
N PRO A 32 24.47 1.30 -3.05
CA PRO A 32 23.44 1.87 -3.90
C PRO A 32 22.08 1.26 -3.59
N ALA A 33 21.01 2.04 -3.74
CA ALA A 33 19.65 1.60 -3.44
C ALA A 33 19.29 0.27 -4.15
N SER A 34 19.73 0.07 -5.40
CA SER A 34 19.52 -1.18 -6.14
C SER A 34 20.06 -2.43 -5.42
N ALA A 35 21.25 -2.35 -4.83
CA ALA A 35 21.87 -3.45 -4.11
C ALA A 35 21.16 -3.75 -2.77
N THR A 36 20.68 -2.72 -2.09
CA THR A 36 19.87 -2.90 -0.85
C THR A 36 18.53 -3.55 -1.14
N TYR A 37 17.88 -3.19 -2.26
CA TYR A 37 16.64 -3.83 -2.69
C TYR A 37 16.86 -5.28 -3.10
N SER A 38 17.96 -5.62 -3.77
CA SER A 38 18.24 -7.02 -4.12
C SER A 38 18.46 -7.90 -2.89
N TYR A 39 19.06 -7.37 -1.83
CA TYR A 39 19.24 -8.12 -0.59
C TYR A 39 17.92 -8.30 0.17
N ALA A 40 17.10 -7.25 0.22
CA ALA A 40 15.78 -7.30 0.85
C ALA A 40 14.73 -8.09 0.05
N ALA A 41 14.97 -8.32 -1.25
CA ALA A 41 14.01 -8.95 -2.16
C ALA A 41 13.54 -10.33 -1.70
N GLY A 42 14.44 -11.16 -1.16
CA GLY A 42 14.09 -12.49 -0.65
C GLY A 42 13.09 -12.42 0.51
N PHE A 43 13.30 -11.47 1.43
CA PHE A 43 12.37 -11.25 2.55
C PHE A 43 11.03 -10.71 2.07
N PHE A 44 11.03 -9.79 1.11
CA PHE A 44 9.79 -9.28 0.50
C PHE A 44 9.01 -10.39 -0.20
N GLU A 45 9.67 -11.24 -0.98
CA GLU A 45 9.00 -12.34 -1.69
C GLU A 45 8.32 -13.31 -0.71
N GLU A 46 9.00 -13.68 0.37
CA GLU A 46 8.44 -14.57 1.38
C GLU A 46 7.31 -13.90 2.19
N ALA A 47 7.45 -12.60 2.48
CA ALA A 47 6.38 -11.81 3.11
C ALA A 47 5.13 -11.75 2.21
N ALA A 48 5.30 -11.51 0.91
CA ALA A 48 4.21 -11.49 -0.08
C ALA A 48 3.44 -12.81 -0.09
N LYS A 49 4.15 -13.93 -0.05
CA LYS A 49 3.54 -15.28 0.01
C LYS A 49 2.72 -15.42 1.30
N ALA A 50 3.24 -14.95 2.43
CA ALA A 50 2.57 -15.02 3.71
C ALA A 50 1.30 -14.14 3.75
N TYR A 51 1.35 -12.89 3.28
CA TYR A 51 0.17 -12.01 3.20
C TYR A 51 -0.89 -12.54 2.24
N ARG A 52 -0.50 -13.06 1.06
CA ARG A 52 -1.46 -13.68 0.13
C ARG A 52 -2.11 -14.94 0.71
N LEU A 53 -1.37 -15.74 1.47
CA LEU A 53 -1.95 -16.87 2.21
C LEU A 53 -2.93 -16.41 3.28
N ALA A 54 -2.63 -15.32 4.00
CA ALA A 54 -3.56 -14.73 4.95
C ALA A 54 -4.85 -14.23 4.28
N LYS A 55 -4.72 -13.56 3.12
CA LYS A 55 -5.83 -13.12 2.28
C LYS A 55 -6.69 -14.32 1.86
N ASN A 56 -6.09 -15.31 1.19
CA ASN A 56 -6.80 -16.48 0.64
C ASN A 56 -7.38 -17.43 1.69
N SER A 57 -6.73 -17.60 2.85
CA SER A 57 -7.19 -18.54 3.89
C SER A 57 -8.45 -18.05 4.61
N ARG A 58 -8.69 -16.74 4.65
CA ARG A 58 -9.91 -16.13 5.20
C ARG A 58 -10.95 -15.79 4.14
N GLU A 59 -10.54 -15.64 2.88
CA GLU A 59 -11.38 -15.26 1.75
C GLU A 59 -11.80 -16.47 0.90
N LYS A 60 -12.41 -17.50 1.52
CA LYS A 60 -13.09 -18.59 0.80
C LYS A 60 -14.33 -18.14 0.00
N SER A 61 -14.66 -16.85 -0.01
CA SER A 61 -15.78 -16.30 -0.77
C SER A 61 -15.47 -14.91 -1.31
N ARG A 62 -14.66 -14.85 -2.38
CA ARG A 62 -14.94 -14.07 -3.59
C ARG A 62 -13.83 -14.28 -4.61
N VAL A 63 -14.20 -15.00 -5.67
CA VAL A 63 -13.50 -14.98 -6.95
C VAL A 63 -13.53 -13.53 -7.47
N GLY A 64 -12.36 -12.93 -7.64
CA GLY A 64 -12.22 -11.54 -8.06
C GLY A 64 -10.77 -11.09 -8.14
N THR A 65 -10.00 -11.74 -9.02
CA THR A 65 -8.92 -11.16 -9.84
C THR A 65 -8.05 -10.05 -9.23
N SER A 66 -6.74 -10.31 -9.10
CA SER A 66 -5.78 -9.42 -9.75
C SER A 66 -4.54 -10.16 -10.23
N ARG A 67 -4.41 -10.19 -11.55
CA ARG A 67 -3.24 -10.65 -12.29
C ARG A 67 -2.11 -9.68 -12.01
N ILE A 68 -1.22 -10.00 -11.08
CA ILE A 68 0.13 -9.42 -11.07
C ILE A 68 1.08 -10.57 -11.34
N TRP A 69 1.23 -10.84 -12.64
CA TRP A 69 2.12 -11.85 -13.20
C TRP A 69 3.52 -11.28 -13.43
N HIS A 70 4.48 -12.21 -13.43
CA HIS A 70 5.89 -12.05 -13.79
C HIS A 70 6.69 -11.14 -12.86
N MET A 71 7.23 -11.74 -11.79
CA MET A 71 8.46 -11.25 -11.14
C MET A 71 9.60 -11.30 -12.16
N GLY A 72 9.68 -10.28 -13.01
CA GLY A 72 10.79 -10.01 -13.90
C GLY A 72 11.71 -9.00 -13.24
N ARG A 73 12.88 -9.48 -12.80
CA ARG A 73 14.17 -8.78 -12.58
C ARG A 73 14.25 -7.51 -11.71
N ASP A 74 13.18 -6.78 -11.40
CA ASP A 74 13.26 -5.50 -10.69
C ASP A 74 12.81 -5.62 -9.23
N CYS A 75 13.80 -5.78 -8.35
CA CYS A 75 13.62 -5.92 -6.90
C CYS A 75 12.84 -4.75 -6.28
N ARG A 76 12.86 -3.57 -6.92
CA ARG A 76 12.13 -2.38 -6.50
C ARG A 76 10.63 -2.50 -6.73
N LEU A 77 10.20 -3.03 -7.88
CA LEU A 77 8.78 -3.28 -8.16
C LEU A 77 8.21 -4.33 -7.22
N ALA A 78 8.96 -5.42 -6.98
CA ALA A 78 8.57 -6.44 -6.03
C ALA A 78 8.42 -5.86 -4.61
N ALA A 79 9.39 -5.10 -4.11
CA ALA A 79 9.28 -4.44 -2.81
C ALA A 79 8.06 -3.50 -2.73
N ALA A 80 7.79 -2.74 -3.79
CA ALA A 80 6.66 -1.82 -3.84
C ALA A 80 5.31 -2.53 -3.68
N VAL A 81 5.12 -3.64 -4.40
CA VAL A 81 3.89 -4.44 -4.34
C VAL A 81 3.71 -5.03 -2.94
N VAL A 82 4.77 -5.54 -2.32
CA VAL A 82 4.68 -6.15 -0.99
C VAL A 82 4.37 -5.13 0.11
N LEU A 83 4.94 -3.92 0.03
CA LEU A 83 4.56 -2.82 0.91
C LEU A 83 3.07 -2.48 0.79
N TRP A 84 2.54 -2.49 -0.44
CA TRP A 84 1.12 -2.25 -0.68
C TRP A 84 0.24 -3.40 -0.17
N GLU A 85 0.58 -4.67 -0.43
CA GLU A 85 -0.14 -5.85 0.07
C GLU A 85 -0.15 -5.91 1.61
N SER A 86 0.96 -5.55 2.26
CA SER A 86 1.04 -5.43 3.71
C SER A 86 0.08 -4.37 4.25
N ALA A 87 0.08 -3.18 3.63
CA ALA A 87 -0.81 -2.11 4.02
C ALA A 87 -2.29 -2.49 3.81
N GLU A 88 -2.62 -3.18 2.72
CA GLU A 88 -3.98 -3.69 2.47
C GLU A 88 -4.41 -4.68 3.56
N CYS A 89 -3.51 -5.58 4.01
CA CYS A 89 -3.80 -6.50 5.11
C CYS A 89 -4.09 -5.75 6.42
N HIS A 90 -3.24 -4.78 6.79
CA HIS A 90 -3.45 -3.99 8.01
C HIS A 90 -4.65 -3.05 7.94
N MET A 91 -5.04 -2.61 6.73
CA MET A 91 -6.24 -1.79 6.51
C MET A 91 -7.56 -2.53 6.79
N ARG A 92 -7.58 -3.86 6.76
CA ARG A 92 -8.82 -4.65 6.97
C ARG A 92 -9.36 -4.61 8.39
N ASP A 93 -8.47 -4.63 9.37
CA ASP A 93 -8.78 -4.57 10.80
C ASP A 93 -8.33 -3.23 11.40
N PHE A 94 -8.27 -2.18 10.56
CA PHE A 94 -7.70 -0.90 10.92
C PHE A 94 -8.53 -0.16 11.97
N ASP A 95 -7.90 0.07 13.12
CA ASP A 95 -8.40 1.00 14.14
C ASP A 95 -7.83 2.40 13.85
N PRO A 96 -8.66 3.41 13.54
CA PRO A 96 -8.18 4.76 13.25
C PRO A 96 -7.46 5.44 14.43
N ASP A 97 -7.68 4.95 15.65
CA ASP A 97 -7.03 5.44 16.87
C ASP A 97 -5.68 4.75 17.15
N ASP A 98 -5.36 3.64 16.46
CA ASP A 98 -4.04 3.00 16.52
C ASP A 98 -3.03 3.77 15.66
N GLU A 99 -2.43 4.78 16.29
CA GLU A 99 -1.41 5.64 15.69
C GLU A 99 -0.20 4.86 15.16
N GLN A 100 0.20 3.76 15.80
CA GLN A 100 1.40 3.02 15.41
C GLN A 100 1.16 2.21 14.13
N THR A 101 0.00 1.56 14.03
CA THR A 101 -0.42 0.86 12.82
C THR A 101 -0.66 1.85 11.69
N ALA A 102 -1.32 2.98 11.97
CA ALA A 102 -1.56 4.06 11.01
C ALA A 102 -0.26 4.60 10.40
N ARG A 103 0.76 4.88 11.23
CA ARG A 103 2.09 5.34 10.75
C ARG A 103 2.78 4.32 9.86
N THR A 104 2.63 3.03 10.20
CA THR A 104 3.25 1.94 9.43
C THR A 104 2.60 1.83 8.05
N ILE A 105 1.26 1.81 8.00
CA ILE A 105 0.47 1.82 6.76
C ILE A 105 0.81 3.06 5.92
N GLU A 106 0.82 4.25 6.53
CA GLU A 106 1.13 5.51 5.84
C GLU A 106 2.52 5.49 5.21
N SER A 107 3.52 5.06 5.97
CA SER A 107 4.92 4.97 5.51
C SER A 107 5.07 3.97 4.37
N ASP A 108 4.49 2.79 4.50
CA ASP A 108 4.57 1.72 3.51
C ASP A 108 3.88 2.11 2.20
N LEU A 109 2.67 2.67 2.26
CA LEU A 109 1.94 3.13 1.08
C LEU A 109 2.67 4.30 0.39
N LYS A 110 3.15 5.30 1.12
CA LYS A 110 3.95 6.40 0.54
C LYS A 110 5.22 5.87 -0.14
N ARG A 111 5.87 4.88 0.46
CA ARG A 111 7.08 4.26 -0.10
C ARG A 111 6.76 3.41 -1.33
N SER A 112 5.67 2.65 -1.30
CA SER A 112 5.15 1.89 -2.43
C SER A 112 4.83 2.79 -3.63
N VAL A 113 4.05 3.86 -3.44
CA VAL A 113 3.72 4.82 -4.50
C VAL A 113 4.98 5.37 -5.18
N ARG A 114 5.97 5.83 -4.40
CA ARG A 114 7.23 6.34 -4.96
C ARG A 114 7.94 5.31 -5.83
N MET A 115 7.97 4.05 -5.42
CA MET A 115 8.61 2.98 -6.17
C MET A 115 7.83 2.63 -7.44
N LEU A 116 6.50 2.54 -7.37
CA LEU A 116 5.65 2.24 -8.51
C LEU A 116 5.75 3.30 -9.60
N VAL A 117 5.86 4.58 -9.21
CA VAL A 117 6.11 5.68 -10.15
C VAL A 117 7.47 5.55 -10.84
N LEU A 118 8.53 5.22 -10.07
CA LEU A 118 9.88 5.03 -10.63
C LEU A 118 9.98 3.83 -11.59
N GLU A 119 9.18 2.79 -11.36
CA GLU A 119 9.09 1.59 -12.19
C GLU A 119 8.05 1.73 -13.32
N ASN A 120 7.54 2.94 -13.54
CA ASN A 120 6.56 3.25 -14.58
C ASN A 120 5.30 2.36 -14.51
N GLN A 121 4.79 2.14 -13.28
CA GLN A 121 3.55 1.40 -12.99
C GLN A 121 2.44 2.34 -12.47
N PRO A 122 1.94 3.29 -13.29
CA PRO A 122 0.98 4.30 -12.87
C PRO A 122 -0.36 3.72 -12.37
N GLN A 123 -0.85 2.61 -12.94
CA GLN A 123 -2.10 1.98 -12.48
C GLN A 123 -1.98 1.48 -11.03
N LEU A 124 -0.85 0.83 -10.71
CA LEU A 124 -0.59 0.35 -9.35
C LEU A 124 -0.34 1.52 -8.39
N ALA A 125 0.38 2.55 -8.84
CA ALA A 125 0.60 3.76 -8.05
C ALA A 125 -0.73 4.45 -7.69
N ALA A 126 -1.68 4.50 -8.63
CA ALA A 126 -3.01 5.03 -8.40
C ALA A 126 -3.80 4.23 -7.35
N SER A 127 -3.80 2.90 -7.45
CA SER A 127 -4.44 2.02 -6.45
C SER A 127 -3.83 2.18 -5.06
N ALA A 128 -2.50 2.30 -4.95
CA ALA A 128 -1.84 2.56 -3.68
C ALA A 128 -2.17 3.96 -3.11
N CYS A 129 -2.38 4.96 -3.98
CA CYS A 129 -2.87 6.28 -3.57
C CYS A 129 -4.31 6.24 -3.04
N GLU A 130 -5.19 5.44 -3.67
CA GLU A 130 -6.56 5.26 -3.17
C GLU A 130 -6.60 4.64 -1.77
N GLU A 131 -5.80 3.59 -1.53
CA GLU A 131 -5.75 2.95 -0.21
C GLU A 131 -5.20 3.92 0.86
N LEU A 132 -4.22 4.75 0.48
CA LEU A 132 -3.70 5.80 1.37
C LEU A 132 -4.76 6.87 1.67
N ALA A 133 -5.55 7.26 0.67
CA ALA A 133 -6.66 8.19 0.86
C ALA A 133 -7.75 7.60 1.76
N ARG A 134 -8.09 6.32 1.61
CA ARG A 134 -9.05 5.62 2.48
C ARG A 134 -8.59 5.59 3.94
N MET A 135 -7.29 5.41 4.18
CA MET A 135 -6.72 5.50 5.52
C MET A 135 -6.93 6.90 6.13
N TYR A 136 -6.63 7.96 5.37
CA TYR A 136 -6.87 9.33 5.85
C TYR A 136 -8.36 9.63 6.09
N VAL A 137 -9.26 9.13 5.25
CA VAL A 137 -10.72 9.21 5.47
C VAL A 137 -11.10 8.55 6.80
N ALA A 138 -10.63 7.33 7.05
CA ALA A 138 -10.90 6.62 8.30
C ALA A 138 -10.41 7.41 9.53
N ARG A 139 -9.32 8.16 9.38
CA ARG A 139 -8.74 9.03 10.41
C ARG A 139 -9.32 10.45 10.42
N ARG A 140 -10.35 10.74 9.62
CA ARG A 140 -10.98 12.07 9.47
C ARG A 140 -10.01 13.18 9.05
N ARG A 141 -8.95 12.81 8.33
CA ARG A 141 -7.94 13.71 7.76
C ARG A 141 -8.32 14.04 6.32
N TRP A 142 -9.38 14.81 6.17
CA TRP A 142 -10.06 14.99 4.88
C TRP A 142 -9.22 15.74 3.85
N THR A 143 -8.42 16.70 4.29
CA THR A 143 -7.50 17.47 3.45
C THR A 143 -6.49 16.55 2.77
N GLU A 144 -5.85 15.68 3.53
CA GLU A 144 -4.87 14.73 3.01
C GLU A 144 -5.55 13.66 2.15
N ALA A 145 -6.70 13.15 2.57
CA ALA A 145 -7.47 12.21 1.76
C ALA A 145 -7.74 12.74 0.35
N ARG A 146 -8.16 14.01 0.26
CA ARG A 146 -8.42 14.68 -1.02
C ARG A 146 -7.17 14.75 -1.89
N GLU A 147 -6.03 15.21 -1.35
CA GLU A 147 -4.77 15.30 -2.10
C GLU A 147 -4.38 13.95 -2.72
N TRP A 148 -4.55 12.87 -1.97
CA TRP A 148 -4.20 11.53 -2.44
C TRP A 148 -5.18 10.97 -3.46
N TYR A 149 -6.48 11.27 -3.35
CA TYR A 149 -7.44 10.95 -4.42
C TYR A 149 -7.18 11.75 -5.70
N GLU A 150 -6.79 13.01 -5.60
CA GLU A 150 -6.42 13.83 -6.76
C GLU A 150 -5.17 13.26 -7.45
N ARG A 151 -4.16 12.82 -6.69
CA ARG A 151 -3.00 12.08 -7.25
C ARG A 151 -3.39 10.77 -7.92
N ALA A 152 -4.27 9.98 -7.29
CA ALA A 152 -4.76 8.73 -7.90
C ALA A 152 -5.44 9.00 -9.25
N ALA A 153 -6.29 10.03 -9.31
CA ALA A 153 -6.95 10.44 -10.55
C ALA A 153 -5.95 10.91 -11.62
N GLY A 154 -4.88 11.61 -11.23
CA GLY A 154 -3.79 12.00 -12.12
C GLY A 154 -3.10 10.78 -12.76
N TYR A 155 -2.71 9.80 -11.95
CA TYR A 155 -2.10 8.58 -12.45
C TYR A 155 -3.03 7.77 -13.37
N TYR A 156 -4.33 7.69 -13.07
CA TYR A 156 -5.28 7.04 -13.98
C TYR A 156 -5.45 7.79 -15.30
N ALA A 157 -5.40 9.13 -15.28
CA ALA A 157 -5.46 9.94 -16.50
C ALA A 157 -4.27 9.66 -17.44
N ASP A 158 -3.07 9.50 -16.87
CA ASP A 158 -1.86 9.18 -17.63
C ASP A 158 -1.92 7.79 -18.30
N THR A 159 -2.77 6.90 -17.79
CA THR A 159 -2.96 5.55 -18.36
C THR A 159 -4.01 5.48 -19.46
N GLY A 160 -4.71 6.57 -19.73
CA GLY A 160 -5.76 6.63 -20.75
C GLY A 160 -7.03 5.84 -20.40
N GLU A 161 -7.22 5.46 -19.13
CA GLU A 161 -8.38 4.71 -18.64
C GLU A 161 -9.44 5.65 -18.03
N PRO A 162 -10.49 6.04 -18.79
CA PRO A 162 -11.48 7.03 -18.35
C PRO A 162 -12.36 6.55 -17.18
N TYR A 163 -12.45 5.23 -16.95
CA TYR A 163 -13.35 4.64 -15.97
C TYR A 163 -12.91 4.92 -14.52
N CYS A 164 -11.60 4.91 -14.25
CA CYS A 164 -11.06 5.15 -12.91
C CYS A 164 -11.10 6.63 -12.51
N ILE A 165 -10.96 7.54 -13.48
CA ILE A 165 -11.09 9.00 -13.28
C ILE A 165 -12.51 9.35 -12.81
N GLN A 166 -13.53 8.69 -13.37
CA GLN A 166 -14.94 8.90 -13.02
C GLN A 166 -15.33 8.35 -11.65
N LEU A 167 -14.54 7.46 -11.04
CA LEU A 167 -14.77 6.93 -9.69
C LEU A 167 -14.01 7.70 -8.61
N CYS A 168 -12.77 8.12 -8.90
CA CYS A 168 -11.93 8.85 -7.96
C CYS A 168 -12.36 10.32 -7.78
N ARG A 169 -12.71 11.03 -8.87
CA ARG A 169 -13.10 12.45 -8.80
C ARG A 169 -14.36 12.73 -7.96
N PRO A 170 -15.48 11.98 -8.13
CA PRO A 170 -16.66 12.20 -7.30
C PRO A 170 -16.42 11.84 -5.84
N ARG A 171 -15.59 10.83 -5.54
CA ARG A 171 -15.17 10.51 -4.15
C ARG A 171 -14.35 11.64 -3.55
N ALA A 172 -13.36 12.16 -4.26
CA ALA A 172 -12.58 13.32 -3.81
C ALA A 172 -13.47 14.54 -3.56
N LEU A 173 -14.47 14.78 -4.42
CA LEU A 173 -15.46 15.85 -4.27
C LEU A 173 -16.42 15.63 -3.10
N GLN A 174 -16.92 14.41 -2.92
CA GLN A 174 -17.83 14.05 -1.82
C GLN A 174 -17.13 14.17 -0.46
N GLU A 175 -15.86 13.77 -0.38
CA GLU A 175 -15.04 13.91 0.83
C GLU A 175 -14.59 15.36 1.07
N ALA A 176 -14.40 16.16 0.01
CA ALA A 176 -14.17 17.59 0.16
C ALA A 176 -15.42 18.33 0.68
N VAL A 177 -16.61 17.87 0.27
CA VAL A 177 -17.89 18.42 0.75
C VAL A 177 -18.16 18.01 2.20
N SER A 178 -17.86 16.76 2.61
CA SER A 178 -17.97 16.35 4.02
C SER A 178 -16.99 17.10 4.93
N ALA A 179 -15.77 17.38 4.45
CA ALA A 179 -14.80 18.23 5.15
C ALA A 179 -15.34 19.65 5.38
N ALA A 180 -15.87 20.28 4.32
CA ALA A 180 -16.41 21.65 4.38
C ALA A 180 -17.64 21.78 5.29
N VAL A 181 -18.44 20.72 5.45
CA VAL A 181 -19.60 20.68 6.36
C VAL A 181 -19.18 20.52 7.83
N HIS A 182 -18.04 19.87 8.10
CA HIS A 182 -17.54 19.68 9.46
C HIS A 182 -16.66 20.83 9.98
N GLU A 183 -16.14 21.68 9.09
CA GLU A 183 -15.38 22.90 9.45
C GLU A 183 -16.25 24.16 9.65
N ALA A 184 -17.56 24.10 9.34
CA ALA A 184 -18.54 25.20 9.48
C ALA A 184 -19.39 25.07 10.75
#